data_AF-A0A836WD92-F1
#
_entry.id   AF-A0A836WD92-F1
#
_cell.length_a   1.000
_cell.length_b   1.000
_cell.length_c   1.000
_cell.angle_alpha   90.00
_cell.angle_beta   90.00
_cell.angle_gamma   90.00
#
_symmetry.space_group_name_H-M   'P 1'
#
loop_
_entity.id
_entity.type
_entity.pdbx_description
1 polymer ?
#
loop_
_entity_poly.entity_id
_entity_poly.type
_entity_poly.pdbx_seq_one_letter_code
_entity_poly.pdbx_strand_id
1 'polypeptide(L)'
;MKDKFIEIWQEAAHDLGLEIVVSFSLKLPSGKKINTDLLLRHFGDEQGMLIVRNYKKVKFWGDEISEQGYGFSVLSDSSKEEMYVKAEFIDLLIDWGWSGQDSEQPEWLKR
;
A
#
# COMPACT_ATOMS: atom_id res chain seq x y z
N MET A 1 12.59 -10.23 15.80
CA MET A 1 12.31 -10.84 14.48
C MET A 1 12.00 -9.72 13.53
N LYS A 2 12.65 -9.66 12.37
CA LYS A 2 12.29 -8.71 11.33
C LYS A 2 11.03 -9.23 10.61
N ASP A 3 10.13 -8.33 10.25
CA ASP A 3 8.88 -8.67 9.56
C ASP A 3 9.18 -8.79 8.05
N LYS A 4 9.21 -10.03 7.52
CA LYS A 4 9.60 -10.32 6.14
C LYS A 4 8.73 -9.58 5.11
N PHE A 5 7.45 -9.41 5.40
CA PHE A 5 6.53 -8.65 4.56
C PHE A 5 7.00 -7.19 4.41
N ILE A 6 7.38 -6.56 5.52
CA ILE A 6 7.89 -5.18 5.52
C ILE A 6 9.24 -5.09 4.79
N GLU A 7 10.12 -6.09 4.95
CA GLU A 7 11.41 -6.12 4.23
C GLU A 7 11.21 -6.15 2.72
N ILE A 8 10.30 -6.98 2.21
CA ILE A 8 10.00 -7.07 0.77
C ILE A 8 9.47 -5.74 0.23
N TRP A 9 8.55 -5.09 0.96
CA TRP A 9 8.03 -3.78 0.57
C TRP A 9 9.08 -2.67 0.63
N GLN A 10 10.02 -2.74 1.59
CA GLN A 10 11.15 -1.82 1.64
C GLN A 10 12.13 -2.03 0.49
N GLU A 11 12.38 -3.28 0.09
CA GLU A 11 13.18 -3.61 -1.08
C GLU A 11 12.52 -3.11 -2.37
N ALA A 12 11.23 -3.35 -2.55
CA ALA A 12 10.45 -2.82 -3.67
C ALA A 12 10.45 -1.29 -3.69
N ALA A 13 10.30 -0.64 -2.54
CA ALA A 13 10.35 0.81 -2.43
C ALA A 13 11.71 1.38 -2.85
N HIS A 14 12.80 0.70 -2.48
CA HIS A 14 14.14 1.09 -2.90
C HIS A 14 14.36 0.90 -4.41
N ASP A 15 13.97 -0.25 -4.98
CA ASP A 15 14.21 -0.58 -6.39
C ASP A 15 13.30 0.19 -7.37
N LEU A 16 12.05 0.45 -6.98
CA LEU A 16 11.06 1.13 -7.84
C LEU A 16 10.88 2.62 -7.53
N GLY A 17 11.49 3.12 -6.45
CA GLY A 17 11.36 4.50 -6.00
C GLY A 17 9.99 4.80 -5.36
N LEU A 18 9.41 3.84 -4.65
CA LEU A 18 8.10 4.00 -4.00
C LEU A 18 8.23 4.74 -2.67
N GLU A 19 7.23 5.54 -2.33
CA GLU A 19 7.12 6.16 -1.01
C GLU A 19 6.18 5.34 -0.12
N ILE A 20 6.74 4.70 0.92
CA ILE A 20 5.99 3.88 1.88
C ILE A 20 6.12 4.41 3.31
N VAL A 21 5.05 4.26 4.10
CA VAL A 21 5.03 4.55 5.54
C VAL A 21 4.64 3.29 6.30
N VAL A 22 5.61 2.71 7.02
CA VAL A 22 5.40 1.48 7.80
C VAL A 22 4.63 1.76 9.08
N SER A 23 3.73 0.83 9.47
CA SER A 23 2.89 0.95 10.67
C SER A 23 2.04 2.22 10.69
N PHE A 24 1.43 2.56 9.55
CA PHE A 24 0.61 3.74 9.41
C PHE A 24 -0.71 3.62 10.19
N SER A 25 -1.11 4.72 10.83
CA SER A 25 -2.31 4.77 11.62
C SER A 25 -3.26 5.86 11.17
N LEU A 26 -4.45 5.46 10.76
CA LEU A 26 -5.49 6.35 10.25
C LEU A 26 -6.53 6.60 11.35
N LYS A 27 -6.88 7.88 11.56
CA LYS A 27 -8.01 8.27 12.42
C LYS A 27 -9.21 8.57 11.53
N LEU A 28 -10.27 7.78 11.66
CA LEU A 28 -11.49 7.91 10.88
C LEU A 28 -12.38 9.06 11.37
N PRO A 29 -13.34 9.54 10.55
CA PRO A 29 -14.34 10.53 10.94
C PRO A 29 -15.17 10.13 12.16
N SER A 30 -15.48 8.84 12.32
CA SER A 30 -16.12 8.28 13.53
C SER A 30 -15.28 8.42 14.81
N GLY A 31 -14.03 8.88 14.71
CA GLY A 31 -13.07 8.96 15.80
C GLY A 31 -12.34 7.63 16.06
N LYS A 32 -12.66 6.57 15.32
CA LYS A 32 -11.96 5.28 15.41
C LYS A 32 -10.55 5.40 14.83
N LYS A 33 -9.63 4.60 15.35
CA LYS A 33 -8.26 4.49 14.85
C LYS A 33 -8.04 3.11 14.25
N ILE A 34 -7.54 3.07 13.00
CA ILE A 34 -7.15 1.84 12.29
C ILE A 34 -5.62 1.82 12.20
N ASN A 35 -5.02 0.67 12.50
CA ASN A 35 -3.59 0.44 12.30
C ASN A 35 -3.39 -0.47 11.10
N THR A 36 -2.71 0.05 10.09
CA THR A 36 -2.37 -0.66 8.86
C THR A 36 -0.93 -1.13 8.90
N ASP A 37 -0.59 -2.08 8.04
CA ASP A 37 0.76 -2.64 8.02
C ASP A 37 1.71 -1.65 7.32
N LEU A 38 1.26 -1.04 6.22
CA LEU A 38 1.90 0.13 5.62
C LEU A 38 0.91 0.97 4.80
N LEU A 39 1.28 2.22 4.54
CA LEU A 39 0.66 3.08 3.53
C LEU A 39 1.64 3.21 2.36
N LEU A 40 1.16 2.95 1.15
CA LEU A 40 1.86 3.27 -0.10
C LEU A 40 1.28 4.57 -0.65
N ARG A 41 2.09 5.61 -0.81
CA ARG A 41 1.62 6.87 -1.39
C ARG A 41 1.53 6.78 -2.90
N HIS A 42 0.71 7.67 -3.48
CA HIS A 42 0.61 7.90 -4.93
C HIS A 42 0.05 6.72 -5.74
N PHE A 43 -0.53 5.72 -5.07
CA PHE A 43 -1.21 4.59 -5.70
C PHE A 43 -2.59 4.37 -5.10
N GLY A 44 -3.54 3.85 -5.88
CA GLY A 44 -4.87 3.46 -5.44
C GLY A 44 -5.89 4.59 -5.37
N ASP A 45 -5.61 5.62 -4.56
CA ASP A 45 -6.51 6.76 -4.34
C ASP A 45 -5.70 8.02 -3.94
N GLU A 46 -6.34 9.17 -3.78
CA GLU A 46 -5.71 10.49 -3.60
C GLU A 46 -4.66 10.53 -2.47
N GLN A 47 -4.95 9.93 -1.32
CA GLN A 47 -4.05 9.87 -0.16
C GLN A 47 -3.17 8.61 -0.14
N GLY A 48 -3.39 7.69 -1.09
CA GLY A 48 -2.63 6.46 -1.28
C GLY A 48 -3.39 5.17 -0.93
N MET A 49 -2.66 4.06 -0.99
CA MET A 49 -3.15 2.71 -0.78
C MET A 49 -2.74 2.19 0.60
N LEU A 50 -3.71 1.90 1.45
CA LEU A 50 -3.50 1.22 2.71
C LEU A 50 -3.33 -0.27 2.48
N ILE A 51 -2.20 -0.84 2.92
CA ILE A 51 -1.96 -2.27 2.83
C ILE A 51 -2.12 -2.90 4.20
N VAL A 52 -2.98 -3.91 4.27
CA VAL A 52 -3.25 -4.66 5.50
C VAL A 52 -3.16 -6.16 5.28
N ARG A 53 -2.70 -6.89 6.29
CA ARG A 53 -2.70 -8.37 6.24
C ARG A 53 -3.96 -9.02 6.75
N ASN A 54 -4.74 -8.26 7.51
CA ASN A 54 -5.95 -8.76 8.15
C ASN A 54 -7.13 -7.93 7.70
N TYR A 55 -7.97 -8.51 6.83
CA TYR A 55 -9.18 -7.87 6.33
C TYR A 55 -10.09 -7.34 7.43
N LYS A 56 -10.12 -7.97 8.62
CA LYS A 56 -10.93 -7.50 9.76
C LYS A 56 -10.56 -6.09 10.23
N LYS A 57 -9.34 -5.60 9.93
CA LYS A 57 -8.90 -4.23 10.24
C LYS A 57 -9.65 -3.17 9.43
N VAL A 58 -10.08 -3.50 8.22
CA VAL A 58 -10.66 -2.54 7.25
C VAL A 58 -12.10 -2.87 6.85
N LYS A 59 -12.54 -4.12 7.03
CA LYS A 59 -13.86 -4.64 6.60
C LYS A 59 -15.06 -3.74 6.94
N PHE A 60 -15.06 -3.13 8.12
CA PHE A 60 -16.21 -2.35 8.62
C PHE A 60 -16.09 -0.85 8.36
N TRP A 61 -14.98 -0.42 7.77
CA TRP A 61 -14.59 0.99 7.69
C TRP A 61 -14.30 1.42 6.25
N GLY A 62 -14.63 0.60 5.26
CA GLY A 62 -14.30 0.85 3.85
C GLY A 62 -14.78 2.22 3.37
N ASP A 63 -16.03 2.58 3.69
CA ASP A 63 -16.62 3.87 3.32
C ASP A 63 -15.86 5.03 3.98
N GLU A 64 -15.61 4.97 5.30
CA GLU A 64 -14.85 6.01 6.03
C GLU A 64 -13.37 6.11 5.61
N ILE A 65 -12.80 5.03 5.09
CA ILE A 65 -11.44 5.02 4.53
C ILE A 65 -11.44 5.73 3.18
N SER A 66 -12.39 5.39 2.30
CA SER A 66 -12.51 5.99 0.97
C SER A 66 -12.96 7.46 1.03
N GLU A 67 -13.83 7.85 1.96
CA GLU A 67 -14.20 9.26 2.21
C GLU A 67 -13.00 10.13 2.59
N GLN A 68 -11.93 9.54 3.12
CA GLN A 68 -10.67 10.23 3.41
C GLN A 68 -9.66 10.14 2.27
N GLY A 69 -10.06 9.63 1.10
CA GLY A 69 -9.23 9.52 -0.09
C GLY A 69 -8.22 8.38 -0.04
N TYR A 70 -8.45 7.34 0.78
CA TYR A 70 -7.58 6.18 0.82
C TYR A 70 -8.22 4.98 0.10
N GLY A 71 -7.41 4.28 -0.70
CA GLY A 71 -7.69 2.90 -1.11
C GLY A 71 -7.24 1.92 -0.04
N PHE A 72 -7.69 0.67 -0.11
CA PHE A 72 -7.05 -0.40 0.66
C PHE A 72 -6.94 -1.70 -0.11
N SER A 73 -5.87 -2.45 0.19
CA SER A 73 -5.66 -3.79 -0.32
C SER A 73 -5.30 -4.75 0.81
N VAL A 74 -5.82 -5.98 0.73
CA VAL A 74 -5.53 -7.04 1.70
C VAL A 74 -4.56 -8.02 1.06
N LEU A 75 -3.32 -8.03 1.54
CA LEU A 75 -2.29 -8.96 1.08
C LEU A 75 -2.00 -9.98 2.18
N SER A 76 -1.92 -11.27 1.83
CA SER A 76 -1.49 -12.28 2.79
C SER A 76 -0.04 -12.06 3.22
N ASP A 77 0.34 -12.61 4.37
CA ASP A 77 1.76 -12.72 4.72
C ASP A 77 2.48 -13.47 3.60
N SER A 78 3.51 -12.82 3.08
CA SER A 78 4.45 -13.45 2.18
C SER A 78 5.12 -14.60 2.92
N SER A 79 5.14 -15.81 2.34
CA SER A 79 5.78 -16.96 2.98
C SER A 79 7.25 -16.67 3.29
N LYS A 80 7.89 -17.42 4.21
CA LYS A 80 9.31 -17.18 4.56
C LYS A 80 10.27 -17.28 3.37
N GLU A 81 9.85 -18.00 2.34
CA GLU A 81 10.59 -18.24 1.10
C GLU A 81 10.25 -17.21 0.01
N GLU A 82 9.21 -16.41 0.23
CA GLU A 82 8.77 -15.40 -0.70
C GLU A 82 9.79 -14.26 -0.74
N MET A 83 10.15 -13.90 -1.96
CA MET A 83 11.15 -12.90 -2.28
C MET A 83 10.52 -11.83 -3.14
N TYR A 84 11.09 -10.63 -3.10
CA TYR A 84 10.69 -9.56 -3.99
C TYR A 84 10.90 -10.00 -5.45
N VAL A 85 9.82 -10.00 -6.23
CA VAL A 85 9.84 -10.22 -7.68
C VAL A 85 9.36 -8.94 -8.36
N LYS A 86 10.29 -8.21 -8.97
CA LYS A 86 10.04 -6.89 -9.56
C LYS A 86 8.85 -6.84 -10.51
N ALA A 87 8.74 -7.82 -11.41
CA ALA A 87 7.66 -7.87 -12.39
C ALA A 87 6.28 -8.00 -11.74
N GLU A 88 6.13 -8.85 -10.73
CA GLU A 88 4.86 -9.07 -10.02
C GLU A 88 4.43 -7.81 -9.26
N PHE A 89 5.39 -7.10 -8.65
CA PHE A 89 5.12 -5.81 -7.99
C PHE A 89 4.71 -4.74 -9.01
N ILE A 90 5.37 -4.65 -10.16
CA ILE A 90 5.00 -3.70 -11.21
C ILE A 90 3.57 -3.98 -11.70
N ASP A 91 3.24 -5.25 -11.97
CA ASP A 91 1.89 -5.62 -12.41
C ASP A 91 0.82 -5.27 -11.35
N LEU A 92 1.11 -5.53 -10.06
CA LEU A 92 0.25 -5.16 -8.94
C LEU A 92 0.06 -3.63 -8.83
N LEU A 93 1.14 -2.86 -8.97
CA LEU A 93 1.10 -1.40 -8.89
C LEU A 93 0.38 -0.77 -10.09
N ILE A 94 0.48 -1.38 -11.27
CA ILE A 94 -0.30 -1.00 -12.45
C ILE A 94 -1.79 -1.24 -12.21
N ASP A 95 -2.16 -2.38 -11.63
CA ASP A 95 -3.56 -2.70 -11.31
C ASP A 95 -4.16 -1.71 -10.29
N TRP A 96 -3.38 -1.30 -9.30
CA TRP A 96 -3.81 -0.27 -8.34
C TRP A 96 -3.90 1.13 -8.95
N GLY A 97 -3.12 1.40 -9.99
CA GLY A 97 -3.10 2.69 -10.66
C GLY A 97 -2.37 3.78 -9.88
N TRP A 98 -1.77 4.71 -10.63
CA TRP A 98 -1.10 5.90 -10.09
C TRP A 98 -2.11 7.00 -9.78
N SER A 99 -1.98 7.61 -8.60
CA SER A 99 -2.80 8.73 -8.11
C SER A 99 -1.97 9.96 -7.74
N GLY A 100 -0.63 9.89 -7.85
CA GLY A 100 0.25 11.04 -7.65
C GLY A 100 0.23 12.02 -8.82
N GLN A 101 1.11 13.02 -8.79
CA GLN A 101 1.22 13.99 -9.88
C GLN A 101 1.75 13.31 -11.16
N ASP A 102 1.21 13.67 -12.33
CA ASP A 102 1.66 13.13 -13.63
C ASP A 102 3.17 13.33 -13.87
N SER A 103 3.72 14.46 -13.39
CA SER A 103 5.16 14.76 -13.49
C SER A 103 6.04 13.89 -12.61
N GLU A 104 5.47 13.27 -11.58
CA GLU A 104 6.17 12.38 -10.64
C GLU A 104 5.93 10.90 -10.97
N GLN A 105 5.09 10.61 -11.98
CA GLN A 105 4.80 9.24 -12.39
C GLN A 105 6.07 8.53 -12.86
N PRO A 106 6.41 7.36 -12.27
CA PRO A 106 7.61 6.63 -12.65
C PRO A 106 7.58 6.18 -14.12
N GLU A 107 8.74 6.21 -14.78
CA GLU A 107 8.86 5.82 -16.20
C GLU A 107 8.43 4.36 -16.45
N TRP A 108 8.64 3.47 -15.49
CA TRP A 108 8.23 2.07 -15.61
C TRP A 108 6.69 1.87 -15.59
N LEU A 109 5.92 2.90 -15.21
CA LEU A 109 4.45 2.91 -15.34
C LEU A 109 3.96 3.37 -16.71
N LYS A 110 4.77 4.14 -17.45
CA LYS A 110 4.39 4.72 -18.74
C LYS A 110 4.52 3.63 -19.80
N ARG A 111 3.38 3.12 -20.27
CA ARG A 111 3.32 2.18 -21.41
C ARG A 111 3.35 2.92 -22.74
#